data_AF-A0A1Q6K3F1-F1
#
_entry.id   AF-A0A1Q6K3F1-F1
#
_cell.length_a   1.000
_cell.length_b   1.000
_cell.length_c   1.000
_cell.angle_alpha   90.00
_cell.angle_beta   90.00
_cell.angle_gamma   90.00
#
_symmetry.space_group_name_H-M   'P 1'
#
loop_
_entity.id
_entity.type
_entity.pdbx_description
1 polymer ?
#
loop_
_entity_poly.entity_id
_entity_poly.type
_entity_poly.pdbx_seq_one_letter_code
_entity_poly.pdbx_strand_id
1 'polypeptide(L)'
;MNRLKKLRLEKNESLESIAKILNVTLQTISNYENGKREMTPNTIIKLAEYFNVSTDYLLGKSDIRNPEELKNTKFANNGGLDTSGLDKEDLLELQQQIDFIKWKKQKEDKKNEDK
;
A
#
# COMPACT_ATOMS: atom_id res chain seq x y z
N MET A 1 9.23 5.88 7.90
CA MET A 1 9.60 6.13 6.48
C MET A 1 8.37 6.70 5.75
N ASN A 2 8.51 7.77 4.97
CA ASN A 2 7.38 8.43 4.31
C ASN A 2 6.99 7.67 3.02
N ARG A 3 5.70 7.39 2.82
CA ARG A 3 5.17 6.62 1.67
C ARG A 3 5.35 7.34 0.33
N LEU A 4 5.31 8.68 0.30
CA LEU A 4 5.61 9.47 -0.89
C LEU A 4 7.05 9.21 -1.37
N LYS A 5 8.02 9.26 -0.45
CA LYS A 5 9.43 8.98 -0.77
C LYS A 5 9.60 7.57 -1.30
N LYS A 6 8.96 6.58 -0.68
CA LYS A 6 8.99 5.19 -1.11
C LYS A 6 8.45 5.04 -2.54
N LEU A 7 7.26 5.57 -2.81
CA LEU A 7 6.62 5.50 -4.14
C LEU A 7 7.46 6.20 -5.21
N ARG A 8 8.05 7.36 -4.89
CA ARG A 8 8.92 8.09 -5.80
C ARG A 8 10.15 7.25 -6.18
N LEU A 9 10.81 6.63 -5.20
CA LEU A 9 11.98 5.79 -5.44
C LEU A 9 11.63 4.52 -6.23
N GLU A 10 10.50 3.86 -5.91
CA GLU A 10 10.02 2.69 -6.64
C GLU A 10 9.76 2.98 -8.13
N LYS A 11 9.28 4.19 -8.43
CA LYS A 11 9.01 4.65 -9.81
C LYS A 11 10.23 5.28 -10.48
N ASN A 12 11.39 5.31 -9.80
CA ASN A 12 12.62 6.00 -10.24
C ASN A 12 12.43 7.49 -10.58
N GLU A 13 11.53 8.14 -9.87
CA GLU A 13 11.21 9.55 -10.09
C GLU A 13 12.14 10.46 -9.26
N SER A 14 12.52 11.59 -9.85
CA SER A 14 13.30 12.61 -9.14
C SER A 14 12.38 13.55 -8.35
N LEU A 15 12.93 14.33 -7.42
CA LEU A 15 12.14 15.36 -6.71
C LEU A 15 11.63 16.41 -7.71
N GLU A 16 12.42 16.71 -8.74
CA GLU A 16 12.11 17.68 -9.81
C GLU A 16 10.88 17.25 -10.61
N SER A 17 10.79 15.96 -10.94
CA SER A 17 9.67 15.40 -11.68
C SER A 17 8.35 15.55 -10.90
N ILE A 18 8.36 15.15 -9.62
CA ILE A 18 7.18 15.29 -8.76
C ILE A 18 6.81 16.76 -8.52
N ALA A 19 7.81 17.63 -8.34
CA ALA A 19 7.61 19.06 -8.19
C ALA A 19 6.92 19.66 -9.43
N LYS A 20 7.32 19.24 -10.63
CA LYS A 20 6.71 19.66 -11.90
C LYS A 20 5.26 19.18 -12.02
N ILE A 21 4.97 17.92 -11.67
CA ILE A 21 3.61 17.36 -11.69
C ILE A 21 2.67 18.14 -10.77
N LEU A 22 3.15 18.53 -9.60
CA LEU A 22 2.37 19.25 -8.61
C LEU A 22 2.39 20.78 -8.78
N ASN A 23 3.21 21.29 -9.69
CA ASN A 23 3.49 22.72 -9.86
C ASN A 23 3.91 23.40 -8.54
N VAL A 24 4.90 22.82 -7.87
CA VAL A 24 5.49 23.32 -6.62
C VAL A 24 7.01 23.33 -6.70
N THR A 25 7.67 23.85 -5.68
CA THR A 25 9.14 23.84 -5.61
C THR A 25 9.67 22.48 -5.18
N LEU A 26 10.91 22.17 -5.57
CA LEU A 26 11.68 21.02 -5.07
C LEU A 26 11.69 20.91 -3.55
N GLN A 27 11.91 22.05 -2.88
CA GLN A 27 11.91 22.15 -1.43
C GLN A 27 10.57 21.72 -0.83
N THR A 28 9.46 21.98 -1.52
CA THR A 28 8.12 21.57 -1.07
C THR A 28 7.99 20.05 -1.05
N ILE A 29 8.44 19.36 -2.10
CA ILE A 29 8.43 17.89 -2.15
C ILE A 29 9.37 17.30 -1.09
N SER A 30 10.58 17.85 -0.96
CA SER A 30 11.52 17.44 0.10
C SER A 30 10.91 17.64 1.50
N ASN A 31 10.22 18.75 1.74
CA ASN A 31 9.53 18.98 3.01
C ASN A 31 8.39 17.99 3.25
N TYR A 32 7.63 17.61 2.21
CA TYR A 32 6.62 16.55 2.31
C TYR A 32 7.26 15.21 2.70
N GLU A 33 8.31 14.78 1.99
CA GLU A 33 8.99 13.50 2.25
C GLU A 33 9.62 13.42 3.65
N ASN A 34 10.04 14.57 4.19
CA ASN A 34 10.65 14.66 5.52
C ASN A 34 9.64 15.02 6.63
N GLY A 35 8.34 15.14 6.32
CA GLY A 35 7.30 15.48 7.30
C GLY A 35 7.40 16.91 7.86
N LYS A 36 8.17 17.79 7.21
CA LYS A 36 8.32 19.20 7.60
C LYS A 36 7.15 20.07 7.15
N ARG A 37 6.33 19.56 6.23
CA ARG A 37 5.14 20.23 5.71
C ARG A 37 4.07 19.18 5.42
N GLU A 38 2.83 19.49 5.74
CA GLU A 38 1.70 18.64 5.37
C GLU A 38 1.26 18.89 3.92
N MET A 39 0.78 17.81 3.28
CA MET A 39 0.18 17.88 1.96
C MET A 39 -1.28 18.34 2.05
N THR A 40 -1.72 19.14 1.09
CA THR A 40 -3.14 19.50 1.00
C THR A 40 -3.96 18.31 0.47
N PRO A 41 -5.28 18.28 0.69
CA PRO A 41 -6.15 17.24 0.13
C PRO A 41 -5.99 17.07 -1.38
N ASN A 42 -5.91 18.18 -2.13
CA ASN A 42 -5.71 18.12 -3.59
C ASN A 42 -4.35 17.51 -3.97
N THR A 43 -3.29 17.81 -3.22
CA THR A 43 -1.97 17.19 -3.46
C THR A 43 -2.01 15.70 -3.18
N ILE A 44 -2.68 15.28 -2.11
CA ILE A 44 -2.85 13.87 -1.74
C ILE A 44 -3.58 13.11 -2.85
N ILE A 45 -4.70 13.65 -3.35
CA ILE A 45 -5.49 13.04 -4.43
C ILE A 45 -4.64 12.89 -5.71
N LYS A 46 -3.98 13.96 -6.15
CA LYS A 46 -3.14 13.93 -7.37
C LYS A 46 -2.00 12.91 -7.27
N LEU A 47 -1.34 12.83 -6.12
CA LEU A 47 -0.25 11.86 -5.92
C LEU A 47 -0.79 10.43 -5.85
N ALA A 48 -1.92 10.22 -5.18
CA ALA A 48 -2.57 8.93 -5.11
C ALA A 48 -2.95 8.41 -6.52
N GLU A 49 -3.55 9.26 -7.36
CA GLU A 49 -3.85 8.94 -8.76
C GLU A 49 -2.58 8.67 -9.58
N TYR A 50 -1.58 9.54 -9.48
CA TYR A 50 -0.33 9.41 -10.24
C TYR A 50 0.46 8.14 -9.90
N PHE A 51 0.44 7.72 -8.64
CA PHE A 51 1.10 6.48 -8.18
C PHE A 51 0.17 5.26 -8.22
N ASN A 52 -1.09 5.43 -8.63
CA ASN A 52 -2.12 4.38 -8.64
C ASN A 52 -2.26 3.67 -7.27
N VAL A 53 -2.39 4.46 -6.20
CA VAL A 53 -2.60 3.99 -4.83
C VAL A 53 -3.76 4.74 -4.19
N SER A 54 -4.26 4.24 -3.06
CA SER A 54 -5.23 4.93 -2.22
C SER A 54 -4.58 6.06 -1.43
N THR A 55 -5.40 7.06 -1.07
CA THR A 55 -4.99 8.14 -0.17
C THR A 55 -4.59 7.60 1.20
N ASP A 56 -5.28 6.56 1.70
CA ASP A 56 -4.95 5.91 2.97
C ASP A 56 -3.56 5.24 2.93
N TYR A 57 -3.20 4.58 1.83
CA TYR A 57 -1.85 4.06 1.66
C TYR A 57 -0.81 5.18 1.63
N LEU A 58 -1.07 6.24 0.84
CA LEU A 58 -0.16 7.39 0.72
C LEU A 58 0.06 8.09 2.08
N LEU A 59 -0.96 8.17 2.92
CA LEU A 59 -0.89 8.75 4.25
C LEU A 59 -0.39 7.77 5.32
N GLY A 60 -0.12 6.51 4.96
CA GLY A 60 0.35 5.47 5.89
C GLY A 60 -0.72 4.95 6.85
N LYS A 61 -2.00 5.12 6.52
CA LYS A 61 -3.15 4.59 7.28
C LYS A 61 -3.52 3.15 6.88
N SER A 62 -2.97 2.66 5.77
CA SER A 62 -3.18 1.30 5.28
C SER A 62 -1.91 0.77 4.59
N ASP A 63 -1.69 -0.53 4.69
CA ASP A 63 -0.66 -1.23 3.89
C ASP A 63 -1.20 -1.72 2.53
N ILE A 64 -2.51 -1.62 2.31
CA ILE A 64 -3.14 -1.97 1.04
C ILE A 64 -2.95 -0.80 0.08
N ARG A 65 -2.10 -0.98 -0.95
CA ARG A 65 -1.84 0.04 -1.97
C ARG A 65 -3.11 0.52 -2.63
N ASN A 66 -3.90 -0.38 -3.18
CA ASN A 66 -5.15 -0.04 -3.84
C ASN A 66 -6.26 -1.02 -3.40
N PRO A 67 -7.18 -0.59 -2.52
CA PRO A 67 -8.30 -1.42 -2.07
C PRO A 67 -9.19 -1.91 -3.21
N GLU A 68 -9.24 -1.19 -4.34
CA GLU A 68 -10.01 -1.61 -5.51
C GLU A 68 -9.50 -2.93 -6.10
N GLU A 69 -8.20 -3.24 -5.97
CA GLU A 69 -7.66 -4.53 -6.41
C GLU A 69 -8.22 -5.71 -5.61
N LEU A 70 -8.69 -5.46 -4.38
CA LEU A 70 -9.31 -6.47 -3.55
C LEU A 70 -10.77 -6.75 -3.95
N LYS A 71 -11.40 -5.87 -4.74
CA LYS A 71 -12.79 -6.04 -5.21
C LYS A 71 -12.98 -7.20 -6.17
N ASN A 72 -11.92 -7.82 -6.67
CA ASN A 72 -12.05 -9.07 -7.43
C ASN A 72 -11.95 -10.33 -6.55
N THR A 73 -11.67 -10.17 -5.26
CA THR A 73 -11.62 -11.30 -4.33
C THR A 73 -13.02 -11.59 -3.79
N LYS A 74 -13.53 -12.80 -4.06
CA LYS A 74 -14.88 -13.22 -3.62
C LYS A 74 -15.08 -13.09 -2.10
N PHE A 75 -14.00 -13.21 -1.33
CA PHE A 75 -14.01 -13.17 0.13
C PHE A 75 -14.00 -11.75 0.73
N ALA A 76 -13.44 -10.74 0.05
CA ALA A 76 -13.43 -9.36 0.56
C ALA A 76 -14.79 -8.65 0.37
N ASN A 77 -15.60 -9.12 -0.58
CA ASN A 77 -16.85 -8.44 -0.96
C ASN A 77 -18.11 -8.98 -0.29
N ASN A 78 -18.10 -10.23 0.20
CA ASN A 78 -19.31 -10.94 0.63
C ASN A 78 -19.38 -11.19 2.15
N GLY A 79 -18.89 -10.26 2.97
CA GLY A 79 -19.05 -10.35 4.44
C GLY A 79 -18.16 -11.38 5.13
N GLY A 80 -17.15 -11.93 4.44
CA GLY A 80 -16.19 -12.87 4.99
C GLY A 80 -16.07 -14.18 4.19
N LEU A 81 -15.47 -15.18 4.82
CA LEU A 81 -15.41 -16.55 4.29
C LEU A 81 -16.69 -17.28 4.72
N ASP A 82 -17.47 -17.79 3.76
CA ASP A 82 -18.57 -18.72 4.09
C ASP A 82 -17.95 -20.05 4.52
N THR A 83 -18.08 -20.37 5.80
CA THR A 83 -17.58 -21.62 6.39
C THR A 83 -18.71 -22.61 6.67
N SER A 84 -19.93 -22.34 6.19
CA SER A 84 -21.04 -23.27 6.39
C SER A 84 -20.73 -24.62 5.71
N GLY A 85 -20.95 -25.70 6.45
CA GLY A 85 -20.69 -27.07 5.97
C GLY A 85 -19.25 -27.58 6.13
N LEU A 86 -18.33 -26.78 6.68
CA LEU A 86 -16.97 -27.25 7.01
C LEU A 86 -16.93 -27.89 8.40
N ASP A 87 -16.22 -29.01 8.53
CA ASP A 87 -15.94 -29.66 9.81
C ASP A 87 -14.65 -29.16 10.47
N LYS A 88 -14.23 -29.81 11.56
CA LYS A 88 -13.05 -29.37 12.31
C LYS A 88 -11.76 -29.59 11.53
N GLU A 89 -11.64 -30.72 10.83
CA GLU A 89 -10.49 -31.07 10.00
C GLU A 89 -10.35 -30.05 8.86
N ASP A 90 -11.45 -29.71 8.18
CA ASP A 90 -11.48 -28.70 7.11
C ASP A 90 -11.01 -27.33 7.60
N LEU A 91 -11.50 -26.89 8.77
CA LEU A 91 -11.11 -25.61 9.36
C LEU A 91 -9.64 -25.59 9.77
N LEU A 92 -9.09 -26.72 10.23
CA LEU A 92 -7.69 -26.84 10.56
C LEU A 92 -6.82 -26.77 9.31
N GLU A 93 -7.23 -27.42 8.22
CA GLU A 93 -6.53 -27.32 6.94
C GLU A 93 -6.52 -25.88 6.41
N LEU A 94 -7.67 -25.21 6.44
CA LEU A 94 -7.78 -23.81 6.04
C LEU A 94 -6.84 -22.91 6.85
N GLN A 95 -6.77 -23.13 8.17
CA GLN A 95 -5.87 -22.40 9.06
C GLN A 95 -4.39 -22.65 8.66
N GLN A 96 -4.01 -23.89 8.38
CA GLN A 96 -2.65 -24.22 7.92
C GLN A 96 -2.30 -23.52 6.59
N GLN A 97 -3.24 -23.48 5.65
CA GLN A 97 -3.04 -22.78 4.37
C GLN A 97 -2.84 -21.27 4.59
N ILE A 98 -3.64 -20.65 5.45
CA ILE A 98 -3.49 -19.23 5.82
C ILE A 98 -2.12 -18.97 6.44
N ASP A 99 -1.69 -19.82 7.37
CA ASP A 99 -0.41 -19.63 8.07
C ASP A 99 0.79 -19.84 7.14
N PHE A 100 0.68 -20.78 6.19
CA PHE A 100 1.67 -20.94 5.14
C PHE A 100 1.80 -19.67 4.27
N ILE A 101 0.69 -19.05 3.88
CA ILE A 101 0.69 -17.78 3.13
C ILE A 101 1.37 -16.67 3.95
N LYS A 102 1.04 -16.54 5.24
CA LYS A 102 1.66 -15.54 6.14
C LYS A 102 3.17 -15.74 6.25
N TRP A 103 3.61 -16.98 6.43
CA TRP A 103 5.02 -17.32 6.50
C TRP A 103 5.77 -16.94 5.21
N LYS A 104 5.16 -17.23 4.04
CA LYS A 104 5.74 -16.90 2.74
C LYS A 104 5.94 -15.38 2.60
N LYS A 105 4.95 -14.57 2.98
CA LYS A 105 5.06 -13.10 2.97
C LYS A 105 6.18 -12.59 3.88
N GLN A 106 6.29 -13.09 5.11
CA GLN A 106 7.37 -12.69 6.02
C GLN A 106 8.77 -12.97 5.47
N LYS A 107 8.92 -14.04 4.67
CA LYS A 107 10.18 -14.33 3.99
C LYS A 107 10.46 -13.39 2.81
N GLU A 108 9.43 -13.01 2.05
CA GLU A 108 9.57 -12.05 0.94
C GLU A 108 9.93 -10.66 1.46
N ASP A 109 9.31 -10.22 2.56
CA ASP A 109 9.58 -8.91 3.17
C ASP A 109 11.03 -8.80 3.68
N LYS A 110 11.54 -9.82 4.42
CA LYS A 110 12.93 -9.86 4.88
C LYS A 110 13.94 -9.78 3.72
N LYS A 111 13.64 -10.45 2.60
CA LYS A 111 14.52 -10.46 1.42
C LYS A 111 14.56 -9.12 0.69
N ASN A 112 13.55 -8.28 0.88
CA ASN A 112 13.48 -6.93 0.32
C ASN A 112 14.11 -5.86 1.24
N GLU A 113 14.31 -6.15 2.53
CA GLU A 113 15.01 -5.27 3.48
C GLU A 113 16.54 -5.40 3.40
N ASP A 114 17.05 -6.55 2.95
CA ASP A 114 18.48 -6.84 2.78
C ASP A 114 19.06 -6.41 1.40
N LYS A 115 18.30 -5.70 0.57
CA LYS A 115 18.70 -5.19 -0.76
C LYS A 115 18.67 -3.67 -0.81
#